data_AF-A0A8B9WUQ6-F1
#
_entry.id   AF-A0A8B9WUQ6-F1
#
_cell.length_a   1.000
_cell.length_b   1.000
_cell.length_c   1.000
_cell.angle_alpha   90.00
_cell.angle_beta   90.00
_cell.angle_gamma   90.00
#
_symmetry.space_group_name_H-M   'P 1'
#
loop_
_entity.id
_entity.type
_entity.pdbx_description
1 polymer ?
#
loop_
_entity_poly.entity_id
_entity_poly.type
_entity_poly.pdbx_seq_one_letter_code
_entity_poly.pdbx_strand_id
1 'polypeptide(L)'
;MLEEGARPSPEIFSLPTGEQVKLEASSVCFCTVHRDEPQHKILVLVNPQDTKTVVAVYVKQSWWATEDVLRTSNPSREGLMKVQSFGERIVLFILNVVIFGRLERNLDDDDMFFLPHSVKEEAKILWRDGAAVGFYTTKRKGSLCGDSTGTCYLLPVFDTVFVRRRHRRRGLGLTMLQDFCQTFREDEALGVSWPISPAMYQVCRKFLAAHPAERGRLWEVEPPGAWGQRDNIWLKVQLQQSRLHLDSHPGHSKEAVATHGQTSQDDGPGLSHNGEDHKERISRDREQTDGDHAVKAAAGWLARACWAGQEGRTVAGAGLPGGPACSPAPDPRRLS
;
A
#
# COMPACT_ATOMS: atom_id res chain seq x y z
N MET A 1 4.00 7.04 -56.34
CA MET A 1 3.07 7.22 -55.22
C MET A 1 3.45 6.19 -54.18
N LEU A 2 4.02 6.65 -53.08
CA LEU A 2 4.35 5.81 -51.92
C LEU A 2 3.03 5.58 -51.17
N GLU A 3 2.64 4.32 -50.97
CA GLU A 3 1.53 3.99 -50.07
C GLU A 3 1.88 4.46 -48.67
N GLU A 4 1.16 5.47 -48.22
CA GLU A 4 1.17 5.95 -46.85
C GLU A 4 0.46 4.88 -46.00
N GLY A 5 1.27 3.99 -45.42
CA GLY A 5 0.79 2.88 -44.59
C GLY A 5 -0.19 3.39 -43.53
N ALA A 6 -1.41 2.85 -43.55
CA ALA A 6 -2.44 3.16 -42.59
C ALA A 6 -1.86 3.03 -41.17
N ARG A 7 -1.80 4.16 -40.45
CA ARG A 7 -1.43 4.13 -39.03
C ARG A 7 -2.39 3.16 -38.33
N PRO A 8 -1.90 2.18 -37.56
CA PRO A 8 -2.78 1.32 -36.79
C PRO A 8 -3.67 2.21 -35.92
N SER A 9 -4.98 1.95 -35.96
CA SER A 9 -5.92 2.64 -35.08
C SER A 9 -5.45 2.47 -33.63
N PRO A 10 -5.38 3.54 -32.83
CA PRO A 10 -4.91 3.42 -31.46
C PRO A 10 -5.80 2.40 -30.73
N GLU A 11 -5.18 1.40 -30.12
CA GLU A 11 -5.90 0.47 -29.26
C GLU A 11 -6.49 1.24 -28.07
N ILE A 12 -7.71 0.90 -27.67
CA ILE A 12 -8.44 1.60 -26.61
C ILE A 12 -8.74 0.62 -25.50
N PHE A 13 -8.42 1.01 -24.26
CA PHE A 13 -8.83 0.29 -23.06
C PHE A 13 -10.07 0.96 -22.46
N SER A 14 -11.12 0.17 -22.21
CA SER A 14 -12.35 0.65 -21.57
C SER A 14 -12.34 0.28 -20.10
N LEU A 15 -12.46 1.29 -19.24
CA LEU A 15 -12.56 1.12 -17.80
C LEU A 15 -13.97 0.65 -17.42
N PRO A 16 -14.15 -0.01 -16.25
CA PRO A 16 -15.46 -0.38 -15.73
C PRO A 16 -16.42 0.81 -15.54
N THR A 17 -15.88 2.03 -15.43
CA THR A 17 -16.65 3.28 -15.36
C THR A 17 -17.21 3.73 -16.71
N GLY A 18 -16.81 3.10 -17.82
CA GLY A 18 -17.11 3.50 -19.19
C GLY A 18 -16.12 4.51 -19.79
N GLU A 19 -15.20 5.04 -18.98
CA GLU A 19 -14.11 5.90 -19.45
C GLU A 19 -13.17 5.12 -20.37
N GLN A 20 -12.71 5.76 -21.44
CA GLN A 20 -11.82 5.15 -22.43
C GLN A 20 -10.44 5.80 -22.35
N VAL A 21 -9.41 4.96 -22.30
CA VAL A 21 -8.01 5.38 -22.29
C VAL A 21 -7.34 4.84 -23.55
N LYS A 22 -6.72 5.72 -24.32
CA LYS A 22 -5.93 5.33 -25.49
C LYS A 22 -4.64 4.66 -25.03
N LEU A 23 -4.29 3.54 -25.64
CA LEU A 23 -3.03 2.85 -25.39
C LEU A 23 -1.94 3.48 -26.24
N GLU A 24 -1.30 4.50 -25.69
CA GLU A 24 -0.21 5.25 -26.32
C GLU A 24 0.97 5.44 -25.37
N ALA A 25 2.14 5.77 -25.91
CA ALA A 25 3.39 5.85 -25.14
C ALA A 25 3.34 6.85 -23.96
N SER A 26 2.51 7.89 -24.04
CA SER A 26 2.24 8.87 -22.98
C SER A 26 1.41 8.30 -21.82
N SER A 27 0.60 7.29 -22.08
CA SER A 27 -0.32 6.67 -21.11
C SER A 27 0.23 5.38 -20.48
N VAL A 28 1.32 4.83 -21.03
CA VAL A 28 1.88 3.54 -20.63
C VAL A 28 3.28 3.75 -20.06
N CYS A 29 3.51 3.28 -18.83
CA CYS A 29 4.83 3.33 -18.21
C CYS A 29 5.17 2.03 -17.46
N PHE A 30 6.46 1.83 -17.20
CA PHE A 30 6.91 0.73 -16.34
C PHE A 30 6.88 1.17 -14.88
N CYS A 31 6.40 0.30 -14.00
CA CYS A 31 6.44 0.50 -12.56
C CYS A 31 7.13 -0.67 -11.87
N THR A 32 8.01 -0.38 -10.92
CA THR A 32 8.68 -1.39 -10.09
C THR A 32 7.71 -1.93 -9.03
N VAL A 33 7.57 -3.25 -8.97
CA VAL A 33 6.70 -3.93 -7.98
C VAL A 33 7.37 -3.98 -6.60
N HIS A 34 8.69 -3.99 -6.58
CA HIS A 34 9.51 -4.04 -5.37
C HIS A 34 10.45 -2.84 -5.30
N ARG A 35 10.74 -2.38 -4.08
CA ARG A 35 11.70 -1.30 -3.87
C ARG A 35 13.16 -1.72 -4.07
N ASP A 36 13.45 -3.00 -3.80
CA ASP A 36 14.81 -3.56 -3.77
C ASP A 36 15.14 -4.42 -4.99
N GLU A 37 14.19 -4.61 -5.90
CA GLU A 37 14.38 -5.41 -7.12
C GLU A 37 13.91 -4.64 -8.36
N PRO A 38 14.77 -3.80 -8.96
CA PRO A 38 14.40 -2.94 -10.08
C PRO A 38 14.10 -3.72 -11.36
N GLN A 39 14.48 -5.00 -11.44
CA GLN A 39 14.17 -5.86 -12.59
C GLN A 39 12.69 -6.30 -12.61
N HIS A 40 12.05 -6.35 -11.44
CA HIS A 40 10.64 -6.74 -11.32
C HIS A 40 9.72 -5.55 -11.64
N LYS A 41 9.54 -5.30 -12.93
CA LYS A 41 8.66 -4.24 -13.44
C LYS A 41 7.38 -4.81 -14.06
N ILE A 42 6.29 -4.06 -13.96
CA ILE A 42 5.05 -4.28 -14.70
C ILE A 42 4.72 -3.06 -15.55
N LEU A 43 4.02 -3.28 -16.65
CA LEU A 43 3.44 -2.18 -17.42
C LEU A 43 2.15 -1.73 -16.75
N VAL A 44 2.02 -0.43 -16.57
CA VAL A 44 0.84 0.21 -16.01
C VAL A 44 0.29 1.22 -17.02
N LEU A 45 -1.03 1.33 -17.04
CA LEU A 45 -1.77 2.33 -17.78
C LEU A 45 -2.17 3.43 -16.79
N VAL A 46 -1.83 4.68 -17.10
CA VAL A 46 -2.16 5.84 -16.27
C VAL A 46 -3.28 6.66 -16.89
N ASN A 47 -4.00 7.42 -16.06
CA ASN A 47 -4.99 8.36 -16.55
C ASN A 47 -4.28 9.47 -17.37
N PRO A 48 -4.72 9.76 -18.61
CA PRO A 48 -4.09 10.81 -19.43
C PRO A 48 -4.18 12.21 -18.81
N GLN A 49 -5.21 12.48 -18.00
CA GLN A 49 -5.42 13.75 -17.30
C GLN A 49 -4.66 13.82 -15.97
N ASP A 50 -4.35 12.66 -15.37
CA ASP A 50 -3.54 12.53 -14.16
C ASP A 50 -2.60 11.32 -14.28
N THR A 51 -1.38 11.60 -14.73
CA THR A 51 -0.36 10.58 -14.97
C THR A 51 0.13 9.88 -13.70
N LYS A 52 -0.31 10.33 -12.51
CA LYS A 52 -0.01 9.67 -11.23
C LYS A 52 -1.05 8.60 -10.86
N THR A 53 -2.20 8.59 -11.53
CA THR A 53 -3.28 7.63 -11.27
C THR A 53 -3.15 6.45 -12.22
N VAL A 54 -2.81 5.29 -11.66
CA VAL A 54 -2.81 4.01 -12.38
C VAL A 54 -4.25 3.48 -12.48
N VAL A 55 -4.69 3.20 -13.71
CA VAL A 55 -6.05 2.74 -14.01
C VAL A 55 -6.12 1.28 -14.45
N ALA A 56 -5.04 0.75 -15.02
CA ALA A 56 -4.93 -0.66 -15.39
C ALA A 56 -3.47 -1.14 -15.33
N VAL A 57 -3.28 -2.45 -15.30
CA VAL A 57 -1.97 -3.08 -15.40
C VAL A 57 -1.98 -4.20 -16.43
N TYR A 58 -0.84 -4.41 -17.08
CA TYR A 58 -0.68 -5.46 -18.06
C TYR A 58 -0.18 -6.74 -17.40
N VAL A 59 -1.03 -7.77 -17.38
CA VAL A 59 -0.75 -9.05 -16.72
C VAL A 59 -1.24 -10.18 -17.62
N LYS A 60 -0.40 -11.21 -17.80
CA LYS A 60 -0.70 -12.38 -18.66
C LYS A 60 -1.21 -11.99 -20.05
N GLN A 61 -0.46 -11.12 -20.73
CA GLN A 61 -0.75 -10.68 -22.10
C GLN A 61 -2.08 -9.90 -22.27
N SER A 62 -2.62 -9.33 -21.20
CA SER A 62 -3.87 -8.55 -21.26
C SER A 62 -3.85 -7.38 -20.29
N TRP A 63 -4.60 -6.33 -20.63
CA TRP A 63 -4.84 -5.21 -19.73
C TRP A 63 -5.97 -5.55 -18.76
N TRP A 64 -5.72 -5.30 -17.48
CA TRP A 64 -6.68 -5.52 -16.40
C TRP A 64 -6.89 -4.22 -15.62
N ALA A 65 -8.14 -3.81 -15.46
CA ALA A 65 -8.47 -2.70 -14.59
C ALA A 65 -8.02 -3.02 -13.15
N THR A 66 -7.62 -2.00 -12.40
CA THR A 66 -7.08 -2.17 -11.04
C THR A 66 -8.02 -2.95 -10.11
N GLU A 67 -9.33 -2.73 -10.20
CA GLU A 67 -10.34 -3.48 -9.43
C GLU A 67 -10.44 -4.96 -9.84
N ASP A 68 -10.22 -5.28 -11.11
CA ASP A 68 -10.33 -6.65 -11.61
C ASP A 68 -9.11 -7.49 -11.22
N VAL A 69 -7.91 -6.87 -11.14
CA VAL A 69 -6.71 -7.52 -10.62
C VAL A 69 -6.86 -7.97 -9.18
N LEU A 70 -7.69 -7.27 -8.40
CA LEU A 70 -7.97 -7.63 -7.01
C LEU A 70 -8.94 -8.81 -6.88
N ARG A 71 -9.45 -9.37 -7.98
CA ARG A 71 -10.34 -10.53 -7.96
C ARG A 71 -9.60 -11.79 -8.36
N THR A 72 -10.04 -12.91 -7.81
CA THR A 72 -9.60 -14.24 -8.24
C THR A 72 -10.73 -14.95 -8.97
N SER A 73 -10.37 -15.94 -9.79
CA SER A 73 -11.33 -16.85 -10.44
C SER A 73 -12.03 -17.78 -9.45
N ASN A 74 -11.49 -17.95 -8.24
CA ASN A 74 -12.09 -18.75 -7.19
C ASN A 74 -12.99 -17.87 -6.29
N PRO A 75 -14.33 -17.88 -6.46
CA PRO A 75 -15.23 -17.06 -5.64
C PRO A 75 -15.28 -17.48 -4.17
N SER A 76 -14.84 -18.70 -3.85
CA SER A 76 -14.79 -19.18 -2.45
C SER A 76 -13.48 -18.80 -1.75
N ARG A 77 -12.58 -18.05 -2.40
CA ARG A 77 -11.32 -17.62 -1.79
C ARG A 77 -11.59 -16.61 -0.69
N GLU A 78 -11.25 -16.99 0.53
CA GLU A 78 -11.69 -16.32 1.76
C GLU A 78 -10.59 -16.35 2.83
N GLY A 79 -10.48 -15.30 3.64
CA GLY A 79 -9.58 -15.24 4.80
C GLY A 79 -8.16 -14.73 4.48
N LEU A 80 -7.27 -14.80 5.48
CA LEU A 80 -5.88 -14.35 5.37
C LEU A 80 -5.02 -15.44 4.72
N MET A 81 -4.33 -15.07 3.64
CA MET A 81 -3.47 -15.97 2.89
C MET A 81 -2.08 -15.37 2.71
N LYS A 82 -1.04 -16.18 2.97
CA LYS A 82 0.35 -15.78 2.73
C LYS A 82 0.58 -15.54 1.25
N VAL A 83 1.27 -14.45 0.92
CA VAL A 83 1.70 -14.16 -0.45
C VAL A 83 2.83 -15.11 -0.83
N GLN A 84 2.64 -15.90 -1.88
CA GLN A 84 3.59 -16.93 -2.33
C GLN A 84 3.99 -16.79 -3.81
N SER A 85 3.16 -16.13 -4.61
CA SER A 85 3.37 -15.98 -6.05
C SER A 85 3.65 -14.54 -6.46
N PHE A 86 4.29 -14.36 -7.62
CA PHE A 86 4.46 -13.03 -8.22
C PHE A 86 3.12 -12.37 -8.56
N GLY A 87 2.11 -13.14 -8.97
CA GLY A 87 0.76 -12.62 -9.18
C GLY A 87 0.16 -12.01 -7.90
N GLU A 88 0.35 -12.66 -6.74
CA GLU A 88 -0.08 -12.10 -5.46
C GLU A 88 0.77 -10.90 -5.02
N ARG A 89 2.05 -10.83 -5.42
CA ARG A 89 2.86 -9.61 -5.26
C ARG A 89 2.30 -8.45 -6.07
N ILE A 90 1.78 -8.69 -7.27
CA ILE A 90 1.08 -7.67 -8.05
C ILE A 90 -0.20 -7.24 -7.32
N VAL A 91 -1.01 -8.17 -6.79
CA VAL A 91 -2.21 -7.83 -6.00
C VAL A 91 -1.85 -6.97 -4.77
N LEU A 92 -0.80 -7.35 -4.05
CA LEU A 92 -0.28 -6.58 -2.91
C LEU A 92 0.15 -5.17 -3.33
N PHE A 93 0.90 -5.05 -4.43
CA PHE A 93 1.33 -3.78 -4.99
C PHE A 93 0.13 -2.89 -5.36
N ILE A 94 -0.89 -3.44 -6.02
CA ILE A 94 -2.11 -2.70 -6.36
C ILE A 94 -2.82 -2.23 -5.09
N LEU A 95 -3.01 -3.08 -4.08
CA LEU A 95 -3.63 -2.66 -2.82
C LEU A 95 -2.84 -1.54 -2.12
N ASN A 96 -1.52 -1.64 -2.13
CA ASN A 96 -0.62 -0.75 -1.40
C ASN A 96 -0.42 0.60 -2.11
N VAL A 97 0.12 0.56 -3.33
CA VAL A 97 0.61 1.75 -4.03
C VAL A 97 -0.53 2.45 -4.77
N VAL A 98 -1.46 1.68 -5.34
CA VAL A 98 -2.53 2.23 -6.18
C VAL A 98 -3.78 2.51 -5.33
N ILE A 99 -4.39 1.49 -4.72
CA ILE A 99 -5.64 1.66 -3.99
C ILE A 99 -5.41 2.50 -2.73
N PHE A 100 -4.52 2.07 -1.83
CA PHE A 100 -4.22 2.87 -0.64
C PHE A 100 -3.53 4.18 -1.04
N GLY A 101 -2.37 4.11 -1.68
CA GLY A 101 -1.52 5.27 -1.94
C GLY A 101 -2.16 6.40 -2.77
N ARG A 102 -3.14 6.10 -3.63
CA ARG A 102 -3.79 7.10 -4.51
C ARG A 102 -5.29 7.24 -4.31
N LEU A 103 -6.04 6.13 -4.21
CA LEU A 103 -7.51 6.19 -4.28
C LEU A 103 -8.21 6.31 -2.92
N GLU A 104 -7.66 5.69 -1.87
CA GLU A 104 -8.33 5.52 -0.58
C GLU A 104 -7.58 6.16 0.61
N ARG A 105 -6.38 6.71 0.41
CA ARG A 105 -5.65 7.49 1.41
C ARG A 105 -6.27 8.88 1.58
N ASN A 106 -6.19 9.41 2.81
CA ASN A 106 -6.51 10.81 3.05
C ASN A 106 -5.34 11.69 2.57
N LEU A 107 -5.60 12.60 1.63
CA LEU A 107 -4.55 13.45 1.06
C LEU A 107 -4.05 14.52 2.04
N ASP A 108 -4.82 14.82 3.09
CA ASP A 108 -4.43 15.76 4.15
C ASP A 108 -3.47 15.13 5.18
N ASP A 109 -3.16 13.83 5.04
CA ASP A 109 -2.25 13.06 5.89
C ASP A 109 -0.94 12.83 5.12
N ASP A 110 -0.18 13.92 4.94
CA ASP A 110 1.01 14.00 4.08
C ASP A 110 2.12 13.00 4.46
N ASP A 111 2.10 12.48 5.70
CA ASP A 111 3.15 11.62 6.26
C ASP A 111 2.91 10.10 6.04
N MET A 112 1.77 9.69 5.49
CA MET A 112 1.37 8.27 5.45
C MET A 112 1.38 7.66 4.03
N PHE A 113 2.55 7.54 3.39
CA PHE A 113 2.69 6.74 2.16
C PHE A 113 3.51 5.47 2.40
N PHE A 114 2.99 4.34 1.91
CA PHE A 114 3.70 3.07 1.94
C PHE A 114 4.47 2.89 0.63
N LEU A 115 5.79 2.77 0.74
CA LEU A 115 6.63 2.39 -0.39
C LEU A 115 6.30 0.95 -0.86
N PRO A 116 6.64 0.59 -2.11
CA PRO A 116 6.62 -0.80 -2.54
C PRO A 116 7.38 -1.71 -1.55
N HIS A 117 6.79 -2.87 -1.24
CA HIS A 117 7.39 -3.81 -0.30
C HIS A 117 8.60 -4.51 -0.91
N SER A 118 9.57 -4.83 -0.06
CA SER A 118 10.73 -5.61 -0.49
C SER A 118 10.30 -7.01 -0.97
N VAL A 119 11.04 -7.60 -1.90
CA VAL A 119 10.81 -9.00 -2.31
C VAL A 119 10.95 -9.99 -1.14
N LYS A 120 11.79 -9.64 -0.15
CA LYS A 120 12.06 -10.43 1.06
C LYS A 120 11.02 -10.21 2.16
N GLU A 121 10.21 -9.17 2.04
CA GLU A 121 9.22 -8.81 3.04
C GLU A 121 8.01 -9.72 2.98
N GLU A 122 7.57 -10.20 4.13
CA GLU A 122 6.43 -11.09 4.21
C GLU A 122 5.11 -10.36 4.27
N ALA A 123 4.10 -10.93 3.62
CA ALA A 123 2.79 -10.34 3.54
C ALA A 123 1.71 -11.42 3.58
N LYS A 124 0.54 -11.06 4.11
CA LYS A 124 -0.70 -11.80 3.91
C LYS A 124 -1.75 -10.88 3.29
N ILE A 125 -2.48 -11.40 2.31
CA ILE A 125 -3.64 -10.72 1.70
C ILE A 125 -4.91 -11.29 2.35
N LEU A 126 -5.82 -10.39 2.72
CA LEU A 126 -7.15 -10.75 3.19
C LEU A 126 -8.11 -10.81 2.00
N TRP A 127 -8.70 -11.99 1.80
CA TRP A 127 -9.69 -12.26 0.78
C TRP A 127 -11.10 -12.29 1.38
N ARG A 128 -12.07 -11.71 0.65
CA ARG A 128 -13.50 -11.77 0.93
C ARG A 128 -14.24 -12.00 -0.37
N ASP A 129 -15.02 -13.07 -0.46
CA ASP A 129 -15.86 -13.40 -1.63
C ASP A 129 -15.04 -13.37 -2.95
N GLY A 130 -13.83 -13.94 -2.94
CA GLY A 130 -12.95 -13.95 -4.09
C GLY A 130 -12.27 -12.61 -4.42
N ALA A 131 -12.42 -11.58 -3.60
CA ALA A 131 -11.77 -10.29 -3.77
C ALA A 131 -10.74 -10.00 -2.66
N ALA A 132 -9.60 -9.44 -3.03
CA ALA A 132 -8.61 -8.93 -2.10
C ALA A 132 -9.08 -7.60 -1.51
N VAL A 133 -9.25 -7.55 -0.19
CA VAL A 133 -9.87 -6.42 0.52
C VAL A 133 -8.96 -5.74 1.54
N GLY A 134 -7.75 -6.26 1.70
CA GLY A 134 -6.75 -5.71 2.59
C GLY A 134 -5.51 -6.59 2.63
N PHE A 135 -4.50 -6.12 3.34
CA PHE A 135 -3.27 -6.86 3.56
C PHE A 135 -2.63 -6.41 4.87
N TYR A 136 -1.66 -7.20 5.33
CA TYR A 136 -0.64 -6.71 6.24
C TYR A 136 0.73 -7.28 5.86
N THR A 137 1.80 -6.58 6.23
CA THR A 137 3.18 -7.04 6.08
C THR A 137 3.88 -7.25 7.42
N THR A 138 4.96 -8.00 7.38
CA THR A 138 5.76 -8.34 8.56
C THR A 138 7.23 -8.15 8.29
N LYS A 139 7.90 -7.46 9.21
CA LYS A 139 9.36 -7.53 9.34
C LYS A 139 9.70 -8.69 10.28
N ARG A 140 10.45 -9.67 9.78
CA ARG A 140 10.88 -10.80 10.60
C ARG A 140 11.99 -10.37 11.55
N LYS A 141 12.00 -10.93 12.75
CA LYS A 141 13.18 -10.91 13.62
C LYS A 141 14.40 -11.42 12.86
N GLY A 142 15.51 -10.68 12.92
CA GLY A 142 16.75 -10.97 12.19
C GLY A 142 16.79 -10.44 10.75
N SER A 143 15.69 -9.91 10.20
CA SER A 143 15.72 -9.26 8.87
C SER A 143 16.30 -7.85 8.95
N LEU A 144 16.92 -7.38 7.85
CA LEU A 144 17.59 -6.07 7.79
C LEU A 144 16.61 -4.89 7.91
N CYS A 145 17.01 -3.89 8.70
CA CYS A 145 16.34 -2.60 8.85
C CYS A 145 16.72 -1.67 7.69
N GLY A 146 16.13 -1.96 6.52
CA GLY A 146 16.48 -1.27 5.28
C GLY A 146 17.86 -1.67 4.75
N ASP A 147 18.29 -1.01 3.67
CA ASP A 147 19.41 -1.49 2.86
C ASP A 147 20.78 -0.92 3.30
N SER A 148 20.81 0.07 4.20
CA SER A 148 22.01 0.87 4.50
C SER A 148 22.53 0.81 5.94
N THR A 149 21.76 0.28 6.90
CA THR A 149 22.12 0.39 8.33
C THR A 149 22.95 -0.79 8.86
N GLY A 150 22.92 -1.94 8.18
CA GLY A 150 23.51 -3.19 8.69
C GLY A 150 22.86 -3.69 9.99
N THR A 151 21.76 -3.09 10.44
CA THR A 151 21.03 -3.51 11.64
C THR A 151 19.88 -4.43 11.28
N CYS A 152 19.50 -5.31 12.20
CA CYS A 152 18.38 -6.24 12.02
C CYS A 152 17.29 -6.01 13.06
N TYR A 153 16.02 -6.24 12.67
CA TYR A 153 14.89 -6.23 13.59
C TYR A 153 15.11 -7.22 14.74
N LEU A 154 14.95 -6.75 15.98
CA LEU A 154 15.19 -7.57 17.19
C LEU A 154 13.96 -8.36 17.64
N LEU A 155 12.81 -8.08 17.03
CA LEU A 155 11.52 -8.73 17.26
C LEU A 155 10.68 -8.75 15.97
N PRO A 156 9.69 -9.64 15.84
CA PRO A 156 8.73 -9.58 14.74
C PRO A 156 7.91 -8.28 14.80
N VAL A 157 7.71 -7.62 13.66
CA VAL A 157 6.95 -6.36 13.59
C VAL A 157 5.82 -6.45 12.58
N PHE A 158 4.61 -6.13 13.02
CA PHE A 158 3.43 -5.88 12.20
C PHE A 158 3.57 -4.50 11.56
N ASP A 159 3.94 -4.48 10.29
CA ASP A 159 4.59 -3.32 9.69
C ASP A 159 3.62 -2.40 8.95
N THR A 160 3.18 -2.81 7.77
CA THR A 160 2.13 -2.09 7.04
C THR A 160 0.84 -2.86 7.13
N VAL A 161 -0.28 -2.15 7.29
CA VAL A 161 -1.62 -2.74 7.35
C VAL A 161 -2.60 -1.85 6.62
N PHE A 162 -3.46 -2.48 5.81
CA PHE A 162 -4.49 -1.76 5.09
C PHE A 162 -5.74 -2.62 4.95
N VAL A 163 -6.89 -1.97 5.15
CA VAL A 163 -8.20 -2.53 4.84
C VAL A 163 -8.92 -1.51 3.97
N ARG A 164 -9.44 -1.98 2.82
CA ARG A 164 -10.22 -1.16 1.91
C ARG A 164 -11.39 -0.49 2.61
N ARG A 165 -11.64 0.78 2.32
CA ARG A 165 -12.61 1.67 2.98
C ARG A 165 -13.99 1.02 3.07
N ARG A 166 -14.47 0.43 1.98
CA ARG A 166 -15.79 -0.27 1.91
C ARG A 166 -15.90 -1.52 2.81
N HIS A 167 -14.76 -2.05 3.29
CA HIS A 167 -14.69 -3.22 4.16
C HIS A 167 -14.27 -2.88 5.61
N ARG A 168 -13.97 -1.60 5.91
CA ARG A 168 -13.61 -1.15 7.27
C ARG A 168 -14.78 -1.30 8.23
N ARG A 169 -14.49 -1.24 9.54
CA ARG A 169 -15.45 -1.37 10.66
C ARG A 169 -16.15 -2.72 10.77
N ARG A 170 -15.65 -3.76 10.08
CA ARG A 170 -16.15 -5.15 10.14
C ARG A 170 -15.23 -6.10 10.90
N GLY A 171 -14.38 -5.58 11.79
CA GLY A 171 -13.43 -6.37 12.58
C GLY A 171 -12.16 -6.85 11.85
N LEU A 172 -12.00 -6.55 10.56
CA LEU A 172 -10.89 -7.11 9.75
C LEU A 172 -9.49 -6.75 10.25
N GLY A 173 -9.28 -5.53 10.75
CA GLY A 173 -8.00 -5.14 11.35
C GLY A 173 -7.69 -5.89 12.65
N LEU A 174 -8.72 -6.23 13.44
CA LEU A 174 -8.55 -7.08 14.63
C LEU A 174 -8.16 -8.49 14.22
N THR A 175 -8.79 -9.04 13.19
CA THR A 175 -8.43 -10.36 12.64
C THR A 175 -6.98 -10.41 12.17
N MET A 176 -6.50 -9.37 11.46
CA MET A 176 -5.11 -9.28 11.03
C MET A 176 -4.13 -9.20 12.20
N LEU A 177 -4.40 -8.37 13.20
CA LEU A 177 -3.54 -8.25 14.39
C LEU A 177 -3.52 -9.56 15.19
N GLN A 178 -4.67 -10.20 15.37
CA GLN A 178 -4.79 -11.49 16.05
C GLN A 178 -3.99 -12.58 15.32
N ASP A 179 -4.13 -12.69 14.01
CA ASP A 179 -3.38 -13.64 13.18
C ASP A 179 -1.86 -13.40 13.27
N PHE A 180 -1.41 -12.14 13.32
CA PHE A 180 0.00 -11.82 13.57
C PHE A 180 0.47 -12.29 14.95
N CYS A 181 -0.24 -11.93 16.03
CA CYS A 181 0.12 -12.36 17.39
C CYS A 181 0.15 -13.89 17.55
N GLN A 182 -0.78 -14.60 16.90
CA GLN A 182 -0.81 -16.06 16.87
C GLN A 182 0.35 -16.66 16.07
N THR A 183 0.72 -16.03 14.95
CA THR A 183 1.86 -16.46 14.13
C THR A 183 3.17 -16.41 14.93
N PHE A 184 3.32 -15.44 15.81
CA PHE A 184 4.52 -15.23 16.64
C PHE A 184 4.24 -15.46 18.14
N ARG A 185 3.47 -16.50 18.45
CA ARG A 185 3.06 -16.81 19.85
C ARG A 185 4.23 -17.14 20.80
N GLU A 186 5.37 -17.53 20.26
CA GLU A 186 6.57 -17.94 21.01
C GLU A 186 7.51 -16.75 21.30
N ASP A 187 7.31 -15.60 20.65
CA ASP A 187 8.11 -14.41 20.89
C ASP A 187 7.62 -13.64 22.11
N GLU A 188 8.51 -13.35 23.06
CA GLU A 188 8.19 -12.58 24.28
C GLU A 188 7.77 -11.12 24.00
N ALA A 189 8.19 -10.57 22.86
CA ALA A 189 7.84 -9.21 22.44
C ALA A 189 7.52 -9.17 20.95
N LEU A 190 6.46 -8.42 20.61
CA LEU A 190 5.96 -8.20 19.27
C LEU A 190 5.84 -6.69 19.01
N GLY A 191 6.18 -6.27 17.80
CA GLY A 191 6.11 -4.87 17.38
C GLY A 191 4.91 -4.57 16.49
N VAL A 192 4.44 -3.32 16.57
CA VAL A 192 3.66 -2.63 15.54
C VAL A 192 4.51 -1.44 15.10
N SER A 193 4.76 -1.29 13.80
CA SER A 193 5.64 -0.23 13.30
C SER A 193 5.12 1.15 13.67
N TRP A 194 6.05 2.01 14.11
CA TRP A 194 5.83 3.44 14.28
C TRP A 194 5.86 4.15 12.91
N PRO A 195 5.03 5.20 12.69
CA PRO A 195 3.97 5.68 13.58
C PRO A 195 2.69 4.83 13.47
N ILE A 196 2.02 4.59 14.61
CA ILE A 196 0.72 3.93 14.60
C ILE A 196 -0.40 4.93 14.26
N SER A 197 -1.08 4.70 13.13
CA SER A 197 -2.24 5.52 12.75
C SER A 197 -3.34 5.52 13.84
N PRO A 198 -4.14 6.60 13.98
CA PRO A 198 -5.23 6.65 14.96
C PRO A 198 -6.21 5.47 14.83
N ALA A 199 -6.52 5.05 13.60
CA ALA A 199 -7.39 3.92 13.34
C ALA A 199 -6.79 2.59 13.81
N MET A 200 -5.49 2.37 13.60
CA MET A 200 -4.82 1.16 14.08
C MET A 200 -4.67 1.17 15.61
N TYR A 201 -4.48 2.34 16.22
CA TYR A 201 -4.48 2.49 17.67
C TYR A 201 -5.79 2.02 18.30
N GLN A 202 -6.92 2.30 17.65
CA GLN A 202 -8.24 1.79 18.06
C GLN A 202 -8.34 0.26 17.95
N VAL A 203 -7.69 -0.35 16.96
CA VAL A 203 -7.60 -1.80 16.81
C VAL A 203 -6.77 -2.39 17.95
N CYS A 204 -5.56 -1.87 18.19
CA CYS A 204 -4.69 -2.31 19.28
C CYS A 204 -5.41 -2.22 20.64
N ARG A 205 -6.06 -1.10 20.93
CA ARG A 205 -6.84 -0.91 22.17
C ARG A 205 -7.89 -2.00 22.37
N LYS A 206 -8.72 -2.25 21.35
CA LYS A 206 -9.77 -3.28 21.42
C LYS A 206 -9.18 -4.68 21.58
N PHE A 207 -8.11 -4.98 20.86
CA PHE A 207 -7.41 -6.26 20.94
C PHE A 207 -6.86 -6.51 22.35
N LEU A 208 -6.14 -5.53 22.92
CA LEU A 208 -5.50 -5.64 24.23
C LEU A 208 -6.50 -5.60 25.40
N ALA A 209 -7.67 -4.99 25.20
CA ALA A 209 -8.78 -5.09 26.14
C ALA A 209 -9.30 -6.54 26.23
N ALA A 210 -9.47 -7.20 25.06
CA ALA A 210 -9.98 -8.57 24.97
C ALA A 210 -8.93 -9.65 25.28
N HIS A 211 -7.63 -9.36 25.16
CA HIS A 211 -6.54 -10.33 25.35
C HIS A 211 -5.53 -9.84 26.41
N PRO A 212 -5.81 -10.02 27.72
CA PRO A 212 -4.93 -9.56 28.78
C PRO A 212 -3.50 -10.10 28.71
N ALA A 213 -3.33 -11.33 28.22
CA ALA A 213 -2.02 -11.97 28.03
C ALA A 213 -1.12 -11.22 27.03
N GLU A 214 -1.69 -10.46 26.10
CA GLU A 214 -0.94 -9.72 25.08
C GLU A 214 -0.51 -8.33 25.55
N ARG A 215 -1.00 -7.84 26.69
CA ARG A 215 -0.73 -6.48 27.20
C ARG A 215 0.75 -6.22 27.46
N GLY A 216 1.50 -7.24 27.89
CA GLY A 216 2.94 -7.16 28.08
C GLY A 216 3.76 -7.42 26.81
N ARG A 217 3.14 -7.96 25.76
CA ARG A 217 3.82 -8.46 24.56
C ARG A 217 3.79 -7.49 23.38
N LEU A 218 2.82 -6.58 23.29
CA LEU A 218 2.65 -5.72 22.13
C LEU A 218 3.20 -4.29 22.33
N TRP A 219 4.11 -3.90 21.44
CA TRP A 219 4.87 -2.64 21.53
C TRP A 219 4.74 -1.84 20.23
N GLU A 220 4.69 -0.51 20.33
CA GLU A 220 4.94 0.39 19.20
C GLU A 220 6.46 0.48 19.02
N VAL A 221 6.95 0.31 17.79
CA VAL A 221 8.37 0.03 17.53
C VAL A 221 8.93 0.92 16.44
N GLU A 222 10.02 1.62 16.76
CA GLU A 222 10.96 2.17 15.79
C GLU A 222 12.04 1.11 15.46
N PRO A 223 12.46 0.94 14.20
CA PRO A 223 13.53 -0.01 13.86
C PRO A 223 14.86 0.32 14.58
N PRO A 224 15.65 -0.68 15.03
CA PRO A 224 15.43 -2.13 15.01
C PRO A 224 14.54 -2.70 16.14
N GLY A 225 14.01 -1.87 17.04
CA GLY A 225 13.14 -2.29 18.13
C GLY A 225 13.85 -2.78 19.38
N ALA A 226 15.01 -2.18 19.69
CA ALA A 226 15.65 -2.36 20.98
C ALA A 226 14.78 -1.81 22.14
N TRP A 227 15.19 -2.06 23.40
CA TRP A 227 14.44 -1.61 24.58
C TRP A 227 14.17 -0.11 24.62
N GLY A 228 15.09 0.72 24.15
CA GLY A 228 14.91 2.18 24.06
C GLY A 228 14.16 2.67 22.81
N GLN A 229 13.69 1.76 21.97
CA GLN A 229 13.04 2.05 20.68
C GLN A 229 11.64 1.43 20.59
N ARG A 230 11.06 1.13 21.75
CA ARG A 230 9.75 0.52 21.82
C ARG A 230 8.97 1.02 23.04
N ASP A 231 7.71 1.35 22.80
CA ASP A 231 6.78 1.75 23.85
C ASP A 231 5.67 0.72 24.00
N ASN A 232 5.32 0.35 25.23
CA ASN A 232 4.23 -0.59 25.45
C ASN A 232 2.89 0.05 25.05
N ILE A 233 2.17 -0.55 24.09
CA ILE A 233 0.95 0.04 23.54
C ILE A 233 -0.15 0.10 24.60
N TRP A 234 -0.28 -0.93 25.44
CA TRP A 234 -1.31 -0.96 26.48
C TRP A 234 -1.12 0.18 27.48
N LEU A 235 0.11 0.42 27.95
CA LEU A 235 0.41 1.52 28.87
C LEU A 235 0.13 2.89 28.24
N LYS A 236 0.51 3.11 26.98
CA LYS A 236 0.18 4.36 26.27
C LYS A 236 -1.34 4.57 26.15
N VAL A 237 -2.10 3.52 25.85
CA VAL A 237 -3.58 3.56 25.82
C VAL A 237 -4.16 3.98 27.16
N GLN A 238 -3.67 3.39 28.27
CA GLN A 238 -4.15 3.72 29.62
C GLN A 238 -3.85 5.18 29.97
N LEU A 239 -2.64 5.66 29.70
CA LEU A 239 -2.25 7.05 29.96
C LEU A 239 -3.11 8.06 29.19
N GLN A 240 -3.43 7.77 27.92
CA GLN A 240 -4.32 8.61 27.13
C GLN A 240 -5.75 8.66 27.71
N GLN A 241 -6.27 7.52 28.19
CA GLN A 241 -7.59 7.46 28.81
C GLN A 241 -7.63 8.28 30.11
N SER A 242 -6.62 8.16 30.97
CA SER A 242 -6.54 8.91 32.22
C SER A 242 -6.53 10.43 31.99
N ARG A 243 -5.84 10.91 30.95
CA ARG A 243 -5.84 12.34 30.58
C ARG A 243 -7.23 12.83 30.15
N LEU A 244 -7.92 12.06 29.32
CA LEU A 244 -9.28 12.38 28.90
C LEU A 244 -10.28 12.39 30.08
N HIS A 245 -10.09 11.53 31.07
CA HIS A 245 -10.90 11.52 32.29
C HIS A 245 -10.64 12.76 33.18
N LEU A 246 -9.39 13.25 33.25
CA LEU A 246 -9.05 14.46 34.00
C LEU A 246 -9.66 15.73 33.39
N ASP A 247 -9.67 15.81 32.06
CA ASP A 247 -10.24 16.94 31.31
C ASP A 247 -11.78 16.93 31.26
N SER A 248 -12.41 15.83 31.67
CA SER A 248 -13.88 15.66 31.68
C SER A 248 -14.53 15.97 33.04
N HIS A 249 -13.77 16.41 34.05
CA HIS A 249 -14.33 16.86 35.33
C HIS A 249 -14.73 18.35 35.26
N PRO A 250 -16.03 18.69 35.32
CA PRO A 250 -16.44 20.07 35.52
C PRO A 250 -16.08 20.45 36.95
N GLY A 251 -15.23 21.46 37.11
CA GLY A 251 -14.90 22.03 38.40
C GLY A 251 -16.16 22.41 39.17
N HIS A 252 -16.39 21.76 40.30
CA HIS A 252 -17.32 22.24 41.30
C HIS A 252 -16.58 22.33 42.63
N SER A 253 -16.08 23.53 42.93
CA SER A 253 -16.00 24.13 44.26
C SER A 253 -15.55 25.57 44.06
N LYS A 254 -16.53 26.47 43.88
CA LYS A 254 -16.35 27.86 44.25
C LYS A 254 -16.18 27.88 45.76
N GLU A 255 -15.03 28.29 46.25
CA GLU A 255 -14.96 28.94 47.55
C GLU A 255 -14.15 30.22 47.38
N ALA A 256 -14.90 31.32 47.41
CA ALA A 256 -14.36 32.66 47.43
C ALA A 256 -13.94 32.98 48.87
N VAL A 257 -12.67 33.29 49.07
CA VAL A 257 -12.24 34.11 50.20
C VAL A 257 -11.29 35.17 49.66
N ALA A 258 -11.82 36.39 49.60
CA ALA A 258 -11.04 37.59 49.42
C ALA A 258 -10.30 37.91 50.72
N THR A 259 -9.00 38.18 50.63
CA THR A 259 -8.35 39.08 51.59
C THR A 259 -7.24 39.86 50.91
N HIS A 260 -7.32 41.17 51.08
CA HIS A 260 -6.36 42.20 50.67
C HIS A 260 -4.95 41.98 51.24
N GLY A 261 -3.95 42.45 50.50
CA GLY A 261 -2.58 42.65 50.96
C GLY A 261 -1.75 43.39 49.92
N GLN A 262 -1.46 44.66 50.16
CA GLN A 262 -0.88 45.63 49.22
C GLN A 262 0.64 45.45 48.95
N THR A 263 1.01 45.88 47.74
CA THR A 263 2.21 46.64 47.32
C THR A 263 3.62 46.22 47.76
N SER A 264 4.50 46.01 46.76
CA SER A 264 5.68 46.88 46.56
C SER A 264 6.31 46.61 45.18
N GLN A 265 6.53 47.67 44.41
CA GLN A 265 7.34 47.70 43.19
C GLN A 265 8.83 47.60 43.55
N ASP A 266 9.64 46.99 42.69
CA ASP A 266 11.01 47.45 42.44
C ASP A 266 11.49 47.02 41.04
N ASP A 267 12.43 47.79 40.52
CA ASP A 267 12.75 48.09 39.14
C ASP A 267 13.65 47.08 38.37
N GLY A 268 13.46 47.04 37.05
CA GLY A 268 14.59 47.16 36.10
C GLY A 268 15.06 45.92 35.30
N PRO A 269 15.60 46.11 34.07
CA PRO A 269 15.31 45.22 32.93
C PRO A 269 16.51 44.45 32.35
N GLY A 270 16.23 43.40 31.57
CA GLY A 270 17.23 42.68 30.78
C GLY A 270 16.64 42.05 29.51
N LEU A 271 16.92 42.69 28.37
CA LEU A 271 16.68 42.19 27.01
C LEU A 271 17.69 41.06 26.68
N SER A 272 17.26 40.00 26.00
CA SER A 272 17.95 39.50 24.80
C SER A 272 17.12 38.47 24.04
N HIS A 273 17.40 38.44 22.74
CA HIS A 273 16.66 37.88 21.62
C HIS A 273 17.35 36.57 21.14
N ASN A 274 16.73 35.91 20.15
CA ASN A 274 17.18 34.76 19.32
C ASN A 274 16.53 33.43 19.74
N GLY A 275 15.66 32.75 18.98
CA GLY A 275 15.34 32.87 17.55
C GLY A 275 16.36 32.11 16.71
N GLU A 276 16.10 30.82 16.42
CA GLU A 276 16.72 30.10 15.31
C GLU A 276 15.86 28.90 14.87
N ASP A 277 15.18 29.10 13.74
CA ASP A 277 14.55 28.13 12.85
C ASP A 277 15.64 27.28 12.16
N HIS A 278 15.51 25.95 12.17
CA HIS A 278 16.22 25.09 11.22
C HIS A 278 15.23 24.35 10.31
N LYS A 279 15.08 24.93 9.12
CA LYS A 279 14.37 24.38 7.96
C LYS A 279 15.39 23.68 7.06
N GLU A 280 15.39 22.36 7.02
CA GLU A 280 16.18 21.60 6.05
C GLU A 280 15.54 21.65 4.67
N ARG A 281 16.34 22.09 3.68
CA ARG A 281 15.98 22.13 2.26
C ARG A 281 16.24 20.77 1.64
N ILE A 282 15.21 20.18 1.02
CA ILE A 282 15.37 19.07 0.07
C ILE A 282 15.82 19.65 -1.27
N SER A 283 17.05 19.30 -1.66
CA SER A 283 17.61 19.56 -2.99
C SER A 283 16.85 18.76 -4.04
N ARG A 284 16.29 19.46 -5.03
CA ARG A 284 15.80 18.90 -6.29
C ARG A 284 17.01 18.67 -7.20
N ASP A 285 17.24 17.44 -7.60
CA ASP A 285 18.05 17.15 -8.78
C ASP A 285 17.29 16.30 -9.79
N ARG A 286 17.59 16.61 -11.05
CA ARG A 286 16.93 16.25 -12.30
C ARG A 286 16.97 14.74 -12.57
N GLU A 287 15.79 14.15 -12.80
CA GLU A 287 15.64 12.94 -13.63
C GLU A 287 14.99 13.33 -14.95
N GLN A 288 15.83 13.63 -15.94
CA GLN A 288 15.38 13.86 -17.32
C GLN A 288 16.28 13.08 -18.27
N THR A 289 16.37 11.76 -18.05
CA THR A 289 17.07 10.81 -18.95
C THR A 289 16.48 9.39 -18.95
N ASP A 290 15.62 9.00 -18.00
CA ASP A 290 15.07 7.62 -17.94
C ASP A 290 13.79 7.43 -18.79
N GLY A 291 13.09 8.52 -19.13
CA GLY A 291 11.85 8.47 -19.92
C GLY A 291 12.05 7.98 -21.37
N ASP A 292 13.15 8.36 -22.02
CA ASP A 292 13.39 8.03 -23.44
C ASP A 292 13.71 6.55 -23.68
N HIS A 293 14.33 5.88 -22.70
CA HIS A 293 14.61 4.45 -22.78
C HIS A 293 13.35 3.61 -22.54
N ALA A 294 12.49 4.02 -21.61
CA ALA A 294 11.20 3.37 -21.36
C ALA A 294 10.25 3.49 -22.56
N VAL A 295 10.23 4.66 -23.24
CA VAL A 295 9.40 4.92 -24.42
C VAL A 295 9.83 4.04 -25.61
N LYS A 296 11.14 3.86 -25.85
CA LYS A 296 11.63 2.99 -26.91
C LYS A 296 11.36 1.49 -26.64
N ALA A 297 11.44 1.07 -25.37
CA ALA A 297 11.12 -0.31 -24.98
C ALA A 297 9.63 -0.62 -25.11
N ALA A 298 8.75 0.30 -24.71
CA ALA A 298 7.30 0.16 -24.85
C ALA A 298 6.85 0.16 -26.33
N ALA A 299 7.43 1.05 -27.17
CA ALA A 299 7.16 1.08 -28.61
C ALA A 299 7.62 -0.20 -29.33
N GLY A 300 8.78 -0.75 -28.95
CA GLY A 300 9.30 -2.02 -29.50
C GLY A 300 8.51 -3.27 -29.09
N TRP A 301 7.71 -3.18 -28.02
CA TRP A 301 6.81 -4.25 -27.58
C TRP A 301 5.40 -4.13 -28.18
N LEU A 302 4.85 -2.92 -28.30
CA LEU A 302 3.60 -2.68 -29.04
C LEU A 302 3.74 -3.15 -30.49
N ALA A 303 4.89 -2.90 -31.12
CA ALA A 303 5.20 -3.45 -32.43
C ALA A 303 5.20 -5.00 -32.40
N ARG A 304 5.86 -5.65 -31.44
CA ARG A 304 5.91 -7.12 -31.38
C ARG A 304 4.57 -7.79 -31.08
N ALA A 305 3.73 -7.19 -30.24
CA ALA A 305 2.38 -7.68 -29.96
C ALA A 305 1.49 -7.59 -31.21
N CYS A 306 1.61 -6.52 -32.00
CA CYS A 306 0.89 -6.37 -33.27
C CYS A 306 1.35 -7.39 -34.34
N TRP A 307 2.64 -7.73 -34.39
CA TRP A 307 3.18 -8.68 -35.38
C TRP A 307 2.82 -10.14 -35.07
N ALA A 308 2.79 -10.54 -33.78
CA ALA A 308 2.35 -11.88 -33.38
C ALA A 308 0.86 -12.14 -33.70
N GLY A 309 0.04 -11.08 -33.85
CA GLY A 309 -1.35 -11.18 -34.30
C GLY A 309 -1.53 -11.32 -35.82
N GLN A 310 -0.48 -11.08 -36.62
CA GLN A 310 -0.55 -11.11 -38.09
C GLN A 310 0.01 -12.42 -38.70
N GLU A 311 0.93 -13.12 -38.04
CA GLU A 311 1.45 -14.42 -38.50
C GLU A 311 0.43 -15.57 -38.46
N GLY A 312 -0.79 -15.33 -37.94
CA GLY A 312 -1.88 -16.31 -37.94
C GLY A 312 -2.79 -16.30 -39.18
N ARG A 313 -2.56 -15.41 -40.18
CA ARG A 313 -3.48 -15.26 -41.32
C ARG A 313 -2.79 -14.95 -42.65
N THR A 314 -2.24 -15.97 -43.30
CA THR A 314 -2.25 -16.12 -44.78
C THR A 314 -1.65 -17.45 -45.23
N VAL A 315 -2.51 -18.40 -45.64
CA VAL A 315 -2.42 -19.11 -46.94
C VAL A 315 -3.86 -19.45 -47.35
N ALA A 316 -4.24 -19.04 -48.56
CA ALA A 316 -5.52 -19.36 -49.19
C ALA A 316 -5.38 -20.54 -50.15
N GLY A 317 -6.42 -21.38 -50.23
CA GLY A 317 -6.88 -21.98 -51.48
C GLY A 317 -6.84 -23.51 -51.61
N ALA A 318 -7.95 -24.19 -51.31
CA ALA A 318 -8.76 -24.96 -52.28
C ALA A 318 -9.79 -25.91 -51.58
N GLY A 319 -11.07 -25.78 -51.94
CA GLY A 319 -12.08 -26.87 -51.90
C GLY A 319 -13.01 -26.97 -50.68
N LEU A 320 -14.29 -26.60 -50.87
CA LEU A 320 -15.47 -26.89 -50.02
C LEU A 320 -15.93 -28.38 -50.14
N PRO A 321 -16.97 -28.89 -49.41
CA PRO A 321 -17.72 -28.37 -48.24
C PRO A 321 -17.92 -29.39 -47.08
N GLY A 322 -18.40 -28.91 -45.91
CA GLY A 322 -19.15 -29.72 -44.93
C GLY A 322 -18.87 -29.40 -43.46
N GLY A 323 -19.81 -28.73 -42.77
CA GLY A 323 -19.77 -28.49 -41.31
C GLY A 323 -19.93 -29.77 -40.47
N PRO A 324 -19.90 -29.73 -39.11
CA PRO A 324 -20.54 -28.69 -38.30
C PRO A 324 -19.69 -28.04 -37.18
N ALA A 325 -20.18 -26.86 -36.77
CA ALA A 325 -20.07 -26.16 -35.48
C ALA A 325 -18.75 -26.22 -34.66
N CYS A 326 -18.10 -25.05 -34.58
CA CYS A 326 -17.01 -24.75 -33.66
C CYS A 326 -17.36 -25.02 -32.20
N SER A 327 -16.56 -25.85 -31.55
CA SER A 327 -16.38 -25.84 -30.09
C SER A 327 -15.72 -24.53 -29.65
N PRO A 328 -16.11 -23.92 -28.52
CA PRO A 328 -15.43 -22.75 -27.99
C PRO A 328 -14.02 -23.10 -27.51
N ALA A 329 -13.10 -22.14 -27.68
CA ALA A 329 -11.70 -22.24 -27.25
C ALA A 329 -11.58 -22.47 -25.72
N PRO A 330 -10.53 -23.16 -25.26
CA PRO A 330 -10.36 -23.51 -23.85
C PRO A 330 -10.07 -22.29 -22.97
N ASP A 331 -10.65 -22.29 -21.76
CA ASP A 331 -10.47 -21.26 -20.72
C ASP A 331 -9.06 -21.35 -20.08
N PRO A 332 -8.25 -20.28 -20.14
CA PRO A 332 -6.91 -20.23 -19.55
C PRO A 332 -6.88 -20.18 -18.01
N ARG A 333 -8.04 -20.30 -17.33
CA ARG A 333 -8.15 -20.35 -15.86
C ARG A 333 -7.97 -21.74 -15.24
N ARG A 334 -7.74 -22.78 -16.04
CA ARG A 334 -7.35 -24.11 -15.53
C ARG A 334 -5.83 -24.21 -15.50
N LEU A 335 -5.31 -24.87 -14.47
CA LEU A 335 -3.89 -25.07 -14.13
C LEU A 335 -3.37 -24.03 -13.12
N SER A 336 -4.00 -24.07 -11.94
CA SER A 336 -3.36 -23.84 -10.64
C SER A 336 -2.45 -25.00 -10.27
#